data_AF-A0A536Q8W1-F1
#
_entry.id   AF-A0A536Q8W1-F1
#
_cell.length_a   1.000
_cell.length_b   1.000
_cell.length_c   1.000
_cell.angle_alpha   90.00
_cell.angle_beta   90.00
_cell.angle_gamma   90.00
#
_symmetry.space_group_name_H-M   'P 1'
#
loop_
_entity.id
_entity.type
_entity.pdbx_description
1 polymer ?
#
loop_
_entity_poly.entity_id
_entity_poly.type
_entity_poly.pdbx_seq_one_letter_code
_entity_poly.pdbx_strand_id
1 'polypeptide(L)' 'MRIGLDVAQHQLLWPELMDRVQFAEKAGFDGAWIFDHFKPLYGNP' A
#
# COMPACT_ATOMS: atom_id res chain seq x y z
N MET A 1 -20.03 -3.69 -8.47
CA MET A 1 -18.88 -2.78 -8.59
C MET A 1 -17.88 -3.19 -7.53
N ARG A 2 -16.58 -3.26 -7.85
CA ARG A 2 -15.51 -3.56 -6.88
C ARG A 2 -14.65 -2.32 -6.67
N ILE A 3 -14.26 -2.02 -5.44
CA ILE A 3 -13.45 -0.86 -5.08
C ILE A 3 -12.19 -1.35 -4.38
N GLY A 4 -11.04 -0.93 -4.89
CA GLY A 4 -9.71 -1.27 -4.37
C GLY A 4 -8.97 -0.08 -3.78
N LEU A 5 -7.99 -0.35 -2.92
CA LEU A 5 -7.05 0.64 -2.40
C LEU A 5 -5.70 0.54 -3.13
N ASP A 6 -5.27 1.64 -3.73
CA ASP A 6 -3.87 1.80 -4.17
C ASP A 6 -3.02 2.27 -2.98
N VAL A 7 -1.97 1.51 -2.65
CA VAL A 7 -1.07 1.80 -1.53
C VAL A 7 0.21 2.42 -2.07
N ALA A 8 0.32 3.75 -1.96
CA ALA A 8 1.53 4.48 -2.29
C ALA A 8 2.66 4.09 -1.32
N GLN A 9 3.66 3.36 -1.81
CA GLN A 9 4.69 2.75 -0.95
C GLN A 9 5.85 3.66 -0.55
N HIS A 10 5.94 4.85 -1.16
CA HIS A 10 7.13 5.68 -1.03
C HIS A 10 7.28 6.22 0.39
N GLN A 11 8.51 6.21 0.91
CA GLN A 11 8.85 6.74 2.23
C GLN A 11 8.07 6.08 3.38
N LEU A 12 7.83 4.77 3.24
CA LEU A 12 7.17 3.95 4.23
C LEU A 12 7.97 2.69 4.48
N LEU A 13 7.97 2.27 5.74
CA LEU A 13 8.47 0.97 6.13
C LEU A 13 7.41 -0.12 5.86
N TRP A 14 7.87 -1.36 5.76
CA TRP A 14 6.99 -2.52 5.57
C TRP A 14 5.81 -2.62 6.56
N PRO A 15 5.98 -2.37 7.88
CA PRO A 15 4.85 -2.38 8.81
C PRO A 15 3.78 -1.35 8.45
N GLU A 16 4.18 -0.16 7.99
CA GLU A 16 3.26 0.90 7.60
C GLU A 16 2.50 0.56 6.32
N LEU A 17 3.11 -0.18 5.39
CA LEU A 17 2.43 -0.72 4.21
C LEU A 17 1.40 -1.78 4.61
N MET A 18 1.77 -2.68 5.52
CA MET A 18 0.89 -3.72 6.04
C MET A 18 -0.34 -3.11 6.74
N ASP A 19 -0.15 -2.10 7.58
CA ASP A 19 -1.23 -1.43 8.30
C ASP A 19 -2.28 -0.84 7.34
N ARG A 20 -1.84 -0.29 6.20
CA ARG A 20 -2.73 0.25 5.16
C ARG A 20 -3.53 -0.84 4.45
N VAL A 21 -2.91 -1.98 4.14
CA VAL A 21 -3.61 -3.13 3.55
C VAL A 21 -4.63 -3.70 4.53
N GLN A 22 -4.27 -3.85 5.80
CA GLN A 22 -5.19 -4.32 6.84
C GLN A 22 -6.33 -3.33 7.10
N PHE A 23 -6.07 -2.03 7.01
CA PHE A 23 -7.13 -1.02 7.03
C PHE A 23 -8.12 -1.23 5.88
N ALA A 24 -7.63 -1.45 4.65
CA ALA A 24 -8.48 -1.67 3.49
C ALA A 24 -9.37 -2.90 3.67
N GLU A 25 -8.81 -4.01 4.16
CA GLU A 25 -9.56 -5.22 4.47
C GLU A 25 -10.65 -4.95 5.51
N LYS A 26 -10.31 -4.31 6.64
CA LYS A 26 -11.28 -3.97 7.71
C LYS A 26 -12.36 -2.99 7.23
N ALA A 27 -12.05 -2.13 6.27
CA ALA A 27 -12.99 -1.18 5.69
C ALA A 27 -13.84 -1.76 4.55
N GLY A 28 -13.64 -3.03 4.17
CA GLY A 28 -14.45 -3.72 3.17
C GLY A 28 -14.06 -3.44 1.72
N PHE A 29 -12.82 -2.99 1.46
CA PHE A 29 -12.29 -2.91 0.10
C PHE A 29 -12.09 -4.32 -0.48
N ASP A 30 -12.31 -4.45 -1.78
CA ASP A 30 -12.22 -5.73 -2.49
C ASP A 30 -10.77 -6.17 -2.80
N GLY A 31 -9.80 -5.29 -2.58
CA GLY A 31 -8.38 -5.58 -2.77
C GLY A 31 -7.48 -4.39 -2.49
N ALA A 32 -6.18 -4.66 -2.45
CA ALA A 32 -5.13 -3.66 -2.34
C ALA A 32 -4.05 -3.89 -3.41
N TRP A 33 -3.48 -2.81 -3.93
CA TRP A 33 -2.43 -2.83 -4.94
C TRP A 33 -1.22 -2.03 -4.45
N ILE A 34 -0.04 -2.46 -4.84
CA ILE A 34 1.23 -1.78 -4.61
C ILE A 34 2.06 -1.86 -5.90
N PHE A 35 2.91 -0.87 -6.14
CA PHE A 35 3.82 -0.86 -7.28
C PHE A 35 5.17 -1.46 -6.90
N ASP A 36 5.59 -2.52 -7.57
CA ASP A 36 6.93 -3.07 -7.39
C ASP A 36 7.99 -2.09 -7.92
N HIS A 37 8.90 -1.67 -7.03
CA HIS A 37 10.04 -0.84 -7.39
C HIS A 37 11.33 -1.48 -6.88
N PHE A 38 12.28 -1.70 -7.79
CA PHE A 38 13.61 -2.18 -7.43
C PHE A 38 14.43 -1.16 -6.61
N LYS A 39 14.13 0.14 -6.77
CA LYS A 39 14.77 1.25 -6.03
C LYS A 39 13.72 2.22 -5.51
N PRO A 40 13.97 2.92 -4.38
CA PRO A 40 13.10 3.99 -3.93
C PRO A 40 12.91 5.05 -5.03
N LEU A 41 11.67 5.44 -5.28
CA LEU A 41 11.38 6.54 -6.21
C LEU A 41 11.82 7.89 -5.61
N TYR A 42 11.73 8.02 -4.28
CA TYR A 42 12.09 9.22 -3.54
C TYR A 42 13.00 8.87 -2.37
N GLY A 43 14.23 9.41 -2.37
CA GLY A 43 15.13 9.45 -1.22
C GLY A 43 15.38 8.12 -0.52
N ASN A 44 15.81 8.21 0.75
CA ASN A 44 15.76 7.06 1.66
C ASN A 44 14.33 6.93 2.19
N PRO A 45 13.82 5.69 2.31
CA PRO A 45 12.50 5.43 2.86
C PRO A 45 12.41 5.78 4.34
#